data_AF-A0A0R1XDR0-F1
#
_entry.id   AF-A0A0R1XDR0-F1
#
_cell.length_a   1.000
_cell.length_b   1.000
_cell.length_c   1.000
_cell.angle_alpha   90.00
_cell.angle_beta   90.00
_cell.angle_gamma   90.00
#
_symmetry.space_group_name_H-M   'P 1'
#
loop_
_entity.id
_entity.type
_entity.pdbx_description
1 polymer ?
#
loop_
_entity_poly.entity_id
_entity_poly.type
_entity_poly.pdbx_seq_one_letter_code
_entity_poly.pdbx_strand_id
1 'polypeptide(L)'
;MRVRENAQDVALVTQARSLEGYTLIMQNKPKEALALLGTRTPAYLPAESLIATAFQQLQQIPEAQAVYQSALAQDLSIMMSQFANYLQLLIGDPPKFAETYRRGTGVAAVFHFDQLNPVAMMNFQLSAAAGFAQQKQTDALFQALTAFVALLTRTVFPVKLHGDDYFDQIDDWLDHLDLGTQLPRDPIQVQASLRDFVLANPLLAPYQDDPRLQALQQQLKEKNHEQ
;
A
#
# COMPACT_ATOMS: atom_id res chain seq x y z
N MET A 1 -15.19 28.95 -19.91
CA MET A 1 -16.25 28.17 -19.22
C MET A 1 -16.34 26.73 -19.74
N ARG A 2 -16.25 26.47 -21.06
CA ARG A 2 -16.21 25.10 -21.65
C ARG A 2 -15.06 24.17 -21.22
N VAL A 3 -13.89 24.71 -20.86
CA VAL A 3 -12.74 23.89 -20.43
C VAL A 3 -12.92 23.32 -19.02
N ARG A 4 -13.69 24.01 -18.15
CA ARG A 4 -13.91 23.58 -16.76
C ARG A 4 -14.91 22.42 -16.64
N GLU A 5 -16.01 22.48 -17.39
CA GLU A 5 -16.99 21.37 -17.47
C GLU A 5 -16.35 20.12 -18.11
N ASN A 6 -15.55 20.30 -19.16
CA ASN A 6 -14.78 19.19 -19.76
C ASN A 6 -13.68 18.63 -18.84
N ALA A 7 -13.13 19.41 -17.90
CA ALA A 7 -12.03 18.97 -17.03
C ALA A 7 -12.49 18.05 -15.89
N GLN A 8 -13.67 18.33 -15.30
CA GLN A 8 -14.31 17.38 -14.37
C GLN A 8 -14.65 16.07 -15.11
N ASP A 9 -15.13 16.17 -16.34
CA ASP A 9 -15.42 15.01 -17.20
C ASP A 9 -14.15 14.20 -17.50
N VAL A 10 -13.02 14.86 -17.77
CA VAL A 10 -11.72 14.19 -18.03
C VAL A 10 -11.16 13.49 -16.79
N ALA A 11 -11.26 14.09 -15.59
CA ALA A 11 -10.82 13.46 -14.35
C ALA A 11 -11.65 12.21 -14.04
N LEU A 12 -12.98 12.32 -14.15
CA LEU A 12 -13.91 11.20 -13.98
C LEU A 12 -13.68 10.11 -15.03
N VAL A 13 -13.44 10.47 -16.29
CA VAL A 13 -13.10 9.53 -17.37
C VAL A 13 -11.76 8.83 -17.09
N THR A 14 -10.76 9.55 -16.57
CA THR A 14 -9.46 8.94 -16.22
C THR A 14 -9.59 7.95 -15.08
N GLN A 15 -10.37 8.30 -14.05
CA GLN A 15 -10.69 7.41 -12.93
C GLN A 15 -11.49 6.19 -13.40
N ALA A 16 -12.52 6.38 -14.24
CA ALA A 16 -13.32 5.32 -14.82
C ALA A 16 -12.47 4.35 -15.66
N ARG A 17 -11.58 4.87 -16.51
CA ARG A 17 -10.64 4.03 -17.28
C ARG A 17 -9.70 3.23 -16.38
N SER A 18 -9.27 3.80 -15.25
CA SER A 18 -8.44 3.10 -14.28
C SER A 18 -9.19 1.97 -13.59
N LEU A 19 -10.45 2.19 -13.19
CA LEU A 19 -11.34 1.17 -12.61
C LEU A 19 -11.71 0.07 -13.60
N GLU A 20 -11.94 0.42 -14.87
CA GLU A 20 -12.15 -0.55 -15.95
C GLU A 20 -10.88 -1.39 -16.16
N GLY A 21 -9.71 -0.77 -16.19
CA GLY A 21 -8.42 -1.46 -16.23
C GLY A 21 -8.26 -2.45 -15.08
N TYR A 22 -8.60 -2.05 -13.85
CA TYR A 22 -8.59 -2.94 -12.69
C TYR A 22 -9.52 -4.15 -12.89
N THR A 23 -10.73 -3.90 -13.38
CA THR A 23 -11.71 -4.95 -13.68
C THR A 23 -11.18 -5.95 -14.72
N LEU A 24 -10.54 -5.46 -15.79
CA LEU A 24 -9.91 -6.29 -16.81
C LEU A 24 -8.78 -7.15 -16.24
N ILE A 25 -7.96 -6.60 -15.33
CA ILE A 25 -6.94 -7.37 -14.62
C ILE A 25 -7.57 -8.47 -13.75
N MET A 26 -8.64 -8.16 -13.00
CA MET A 26 -9.36 -9.16 -12.18
C MET A 26 -10.03 -10.25 -13.02
N GLN A 27 -10.42 -9.94 -14.25
CA GLN A 27 -10.94 -10.92 -15.22
C GLN A 27 -9.84 -11.68 -15.97
N ASN A 28 -8.57 -11.51 -15.61
CA ASN A 28 -7.42 -12.11 -16.29
C ASN A 28 -7.34 -11.75 -17.78
N LYS A 29 -7.64 -10.49 -18.12
CA LYS A 29 -7.59 -9.92 -19.49
C LYS A 29 -6.48 -8.88 -19.64
N PRO A 30 -5.18 -9.27 -19.50
CA PRO A 30 -4.08 -8.31 -19.45
C PRO A 30 -3.87 -7.55 -20.76
N LYS A 31 -4.15 -8.17 -21.93
CA LYS A 31 -4.00 -7.49 -23.23
C LYS A 31 -5.01 -6.36 -23.41
N GLU A 32 -6.25 -6.57 -22.99
CA GLU A 32 -7.30 -5.55 -23.03
C GLU A 32 -6.96 -4.41 -22.06
N ALA A 33 -6.47 -4.73 -20.86
CA ALA A 33 -6.00 -3.72 -19.91
C ALA A 33 -4.87 -2.86 -20.49
N LEU A 34 -3.88 -3.47 -21.17
CA LEU A 34 -2.79 -2.74 -21.83
C LEU A 34 -3.26 -1.92 -23.04
N ALA A 35 -4.26 -2.39 -23.78
CA ALA A 35 -4.85 -1.63 -24.87
C ALA A 35 -5.62 -0.40 -24.35
N LEU A 36 -6.26 -0.52 -23.18
CA LEU A 36 -7.00 0.56 -22.53
C LEU A 36 -6.07 1.59 -21.86
N LEU A 37 -5.12 1.12 -21.04
CA LEU A 37 -4.28 1.94 -20.16
C LEU A 37 -2.95 2.37 -20.80
N GLY A 38 -2.50 1.65 -21.83
CA GLY A 38 -1.18 1.80 -22.42
C GLY A 38 -0.13 0.87 -21.80
N THR A 39 1.08 0.93 -22.35
CA THR A 39 2.19 0.00 -22.03
C THR A 39 3.35 0.67 -21.29
N ARG A 40 3.19 1.94 -20.91
CA ARG A 40 4.20 2.76 -20.24
C ARG A 40 3.55 3.55 -19.12
N THR A 41 4.35 3.99 -18.16
CA THR A 41 3.92 4.95 -17.15
C THR A 41 3.33 6.19 -17.83
N PRO A 42 2.09 6.58 -17.51
CA PRO A 42 1.49 7.80 -18.04
C PRO A 42 2.29 9.05 -17.65
N ALA A 43 2.19 10.10 -18.44
CA ALA A 43 2.71 11.40 -18.04
C ALA A 43 1.96 11.90 -16.81
N TYR A 44 2.71 12.33 -15.78
CA TYR A 44 2.15 12.90 -14.57
C TYR A 44 2.19 14.43 -14.64
N LEU A 45 1.05 15.07 -14.42
CA LEU A 45 0.92 16.53 -14.36
C LEU A 45 0.37 16.88 -12.97
N PRO A 46 1.22 17.35 -12.03
CA PRO A 46 0.85 17.54 -10.63
C PRO A 46 -0.09 18.74 -10.47
N ALA A 47 -1.41 18.49 -10.46
CA ALA A 47 -2.42 19.52 -10.27
C ALA A 47 -2.35 20.14 -8.86
N GLU A 48 -1.99 19.34 -7.87
CA GLU A 48 -1.77 19.73 -6.47
C GLU A 48 -0.78 20.89 -6.35
N SER A 49 0.28 20.92 -7.15
CA SER A 49 1.28 21.99 -7.12
C SER A 49 0.68 23.32 -7.58
N LEU A 50 -0.20 23.28 -8.58
CA LEU A 50 -0.92 24.45 -9.07
C LEU A 50 -1.98 24.94 -8.07
N ILE A 51 -2.70 24.00 -7.44
CA ILE A 51 -3.71 24.30 -6.42
C ILE A 51 -3.05 24.95 -5.20
N ALA A 52 -1.98 24.35 -4.67
CA ALA A 52 -1.25 24.91 -3.53
C ALA A 52 -0.63 26.27 -3.86
N THR A 53 -0.10 26.46 -5.07
CA THR A 53 0.40 27.76 -5.52
C THR A 53 -0.73 28.81 -5.58
N ALA A 54 -1.93 28.44 -6.04
CA ALA A 54 -3.07 29.35 -6.07
C ALA A 54 -3.48 29.77 -4.65
N PHE A 55 -3.58 28.83 -3.70
CA PHE A 55 -3.83 29.14 -2.29
C PHE A 55 -2.74 30.04 -1.69
N GLN A 56 -1.47 29.76 -1.99
CA GLN A 56 -0.35 30.59 -1.55
C GLN A 56 -0.46 32.03 -2.09
N GLN A 57 -0.82 32.21 -3.38
CA GLN A 57 -1.01 33.52 -3.99
C GLN A 57 -2.18 34.30 -3.36
N LEU A 58 -3.22 33.59 -2.90
CA LEU A 58 -4.34 34.15 -2.14
C LEU A 58 -4.04 34.36 -0.64
N GLN A 59 -2.80 34.12 -0.20
CA GLN A 59 -2.38 34.18 1.22
C GLN A 59 -3.12 33.17 2.13
N GLN A 60 -3.65 32.10 1.55
CA GLN A 60 -4.32 30.98 2.22
C GLN A 60 -3.30 29.86 2.47
N ILE A 61 -2.35 30.12 3.36
CA ILE A 61 -1.23 29.20 3.62
C ILE A 61 -1.68 27.84 4.21
N PRO A 62 -2.61 27.78 5.19
CA PRO A 62 -3.09 26.50 5.72
C PRO A 62 -3.68 25.60 4.63
N GLU A 63 -4.48 26.14 3.72
CA GLU A 63 -5.07 25.38 2.63
C GLU A 63 -4.01 24.87 1.64
N ALA A 64 -2.95 25.65 1.38
CA ALA A 64 -1.82 25.19 0.59
C ALA A 64 -1.05 24.06 1.27
N GLN A 65 -0.89 24.11 2.60
CA GLN A 65 -0.23 23.06 3.39
C GLN A 65 -1.04 21.75 3.34
N ALA A 66 -2.35 21.82 3.58
CA ALA A 66 -3.23 20.66 3.51
C ALA A 66 -3.17 19.95 2.14
N VAL A 67 -3.13 20.72 1.04
CA VAL A 67 -2.98 20.18 -0.32
C VAL A 67 -1.66 19.43 -0.47
N TYR A 68 -0.54 19.99 -0.02
CA TYR A 68 0.76 19.32 -0.12
C TYR A 68 0.87 18.10 0.80
N GLN A 69 0.34 18.16 2.01
CA GLN A 69 0.33 17.00 2.90
C GLN A 69 -0.47 15.84 2.30
N SER A 70 -1.67 16.13 1.77
CA SER A 70 -2.51 15.13 1.09
C SER A 70 -1.79 14.49 -0.09
N ALA A 71 -1.13 15.31 -0.93
CA ALA A 71 -0.37 14.83 -2.07
C ALA A 71 0.82 13.95 -1.66
N LEU A 72 1.62 14.40 -0.68
CA LEU A 72 2.76 13.65 -0.18
C LEU A 72 2.35 12.32 0.45
N ALA A 73 1.26 12.28 1.23
CA ALA A 73 0.72 11.05 1.82
C ALA A 73 0.21 10.07 0.75
N GLN A 74 -0.45 10.60 -0.29
CA GLN A 74 -0.90 9.82 -1.45
C GLN A 74 0.28 9.23 -2.23
N ASP A 75 1.28 10.05 -2.57
CA ASP A 75 2.49 9.64 -3.28
C ASP A 75 3.28 8.59 -2.51
N LEU A 76 3.41 8.76 -1.20
CA LEU A 76 4.03 7.77 -0.32
C LEU A 76 3.29 6.43 -0.38
N SER A 77 1.96 6.45 -0.29
CA SER A 77 1.12 5.24 -0.36
C SER A 77 1.25 4.52 -1.72
N ILE A 78 1.28 5.29 -2.81
CA ILE A 78 1.50 4.77 -4.17
C ILE A 78 2.91 4.17 -4.29
N MET A 79 3.93 4.88 -3.82
CA MET A 79 5.32 4.42 -3.86
C MET A 79 5.50 3.11 -3.09
N MET A 80 4.93 2.99 -1.89
CA MET A 80 5.00 1.78 -1.09
C MET A 80 4.30 0.60 -1.77
N SER A 81 3.16 0.85 -2.42
CA SER A 81 2.46 -0.16 -3.24
C SER A 81 3.30 -0.59 -4.44
N GLN A 82 4.00 0.35 -5.10
CA GLN A 82 4.91 0.05 -6.20
C GLN A 82 6.11 -0.77 -5.74
N PHE A 83 6.70 -0.47 -4.58
CA PHE A 83 7.77 -1.30 -4.01
C PHE A 83 7.30 -2.74 -3.78
N ALA A 84 6.12 -2.93 -3.18
CA ALA A 84 5.55 -4.25 -2.94
C ALA A 84 5.37 -5.04 -4.26
N ASN A 85 4.78 -4.42 -5.27
CA ASN A 85 4.56 -5.03 -6.58
C ASN A 85 5.89 -5.31 -7.31
N TYR A 86 6.86 -4.41 -7.19
CA TYR A 86 8.14 -4.55 -7.88
C TYR A 86 8.99 -5.69 -7.32
N LEU A 87 8.94 -5.93 -6.00
CA LEU A 87 9.62 -7.07 -5.37
C LEU A 87 9.23 -8.40 -6.02
N GLN A 88 7.95 -8.59 -6.38
CA GLN A 88 7.48 -9.81 -7.04
C GLN A 88 8.13 -10.04 -8.41
N LEU A 89 8.56 -8.97 -9.08
CA LEU A 89 9.24 -9.06 -10.38
C LEU A 89 10.76 -9.29 -10.25
N LEU A 90 11.30 -9.17 -9.03
CA LEU A 90 12.74 -9.26 -8.74
C LEU A 90 13.14 -10.58 -8.08
N ILE A 91 12.23 -11.55 -7.95
CA ILE A 91 12.52 -12.83 -7.28
C ILE A 91 13.75 -13.52 -7.91
N GLY A 92 13.91 -13.43 -9.23
CA GLY A 92 15.06 -13.97 -9.97
C GLY A 92 16.35 -13.15 -9.91
N ASP A 93 16.35 -11.99 -9.22
CA ASP A 93 17.52 -11.10 -9.05
C ASP A 93 17.68 -10.75 -7.55
N PRO A 94 18.25 -11.67 -6.73
CA PRO A 94 18.35 -11.48 -5.28
C PRO A 94 19.06 -10.19 -4.83
N PRO A 95 20.18 -9.75 -5.45
CA PRO A 95 20.80 -8.48 -5.09
C PRO A 95 19.87 -7.28 -5.27
N LYS A 96 19.15 -7.21 -6.41
CA LYS A 96 18.23 -6.12 -6.68
C LYS A 96 16.97 -6.18 -5.83
N PHE A 97 16.49 -7.38 -5.55
CA PHE A 97 15.39 -7.61 -4.60
C PHE A 97 15.75 -7.07 -3.21
N ALA A 98 16.92 -7.46 -2.68
CA ALA A 98 17.39 -7.02 -1.35
C ALA A 98 17.55 -5.50 -1.27
N GLU A 99 18.11 -4.87 -2.30
CA GLU A 99 18.24 -3.40 -2.35
C GLU A 99 16.87 -2.70 -2.46
N THR A 100 15.93 -3.26 -3.21
CA THR A 100 14.56 -2.74 -3.30
C THR A 100 13.85 -2.82 -1.94
N TYR A 101 13.98 -3.95 -1.25
CA TYR A 101 13.45 -4.13 0.10
C TYR A 101 14.08 -3.15 1.10
N ARG A 102 15.41 -2.96 1.05
CA ARG A 102 16.12 -2.00 1.90
C ARG A 102 15.62 -0.57 1.69
N ARG A 103 15.42 -0.14 0.42
CA ARG A 103 14.90 1.20 0.10
C ARG A 103 13.47 1.40 0.57
N GLY A 104 12.58 0.44 0.29
CA GLY A 104 11.19 0.50 0.75
C GLY A 104 11.09 0.55 2.27
N THR A 105 11.91 -0.24 2.98
CA THR A 105 11.98 -0.21 4.45
C THR A 105 12.49 1.13 4.97
N GLY A 106 13.51 1.71 4.33
CA GLY A 106 14.04 3.03 4.71
C GLY A 106 13.02 4.15 4.54
N VAL A 107 12.28 4.16 3.42
CA VAL A 107 11.18 5.11 3.19
C VAL A 107 10.09 4.94 4.24
N ALA A 108 9.63 3.71 4.46
CA ALA A 108 8.59 3.42 5.45
C ALA A 108 8.99 3.88 6.87
N ALA A 109 10.25 3.69 7.26
CA ALA A 109 10.75 4.06 8.58
C ALA A 109 10.79 5.58 8.78
N VAL A 110 11.23 6.36 7.78
CA VAL A 110 11.34 7.82 7.89
C VAL A 110 9.97 8.49 8.06
N PHE A 111 8.93 7.93 7.43
CA PHE A 111 7.57 8.47 7.47
C PHE A 111 6.64 7.76 8.46
N HIS A 112 7.15 6.86 9.31
CA HIS A 112 6.31 6.03 10.20
C HIS A 112 5.10 5.40 9.45
N PHE A 113 5.35 4.88 8.26
CA PHE A 113 4.29 4.46 7.33
C PHE A 113 3.44 3.29 7.87
N ASP A 114 3.99 2.54 8.81
CA ASP A 114 3.28 1.51 9.58
C ASP A 114 2.11 2.07 10.40
N GLN A 115 2.16 3.34 10.79
CA GLN A 115 1.07 4.04 11.50
C GLN A 115 0.11 4.69 10.51
N LEU A 116 0.63 5.36 9.48
CA LEU A 116 -0.18 6.05 8.46
C LEU A 116 -1.03 5.07 7.63
N ASN A 117 -0.45 3.93 7.23
CA ASN A 117 -1.15 2.94 6.41
C ASN A 117 -0.66 1.50 6.73
N PRO A 118 -1.12 0.91 7.85
CA PRO A 118 -0.65 -0.40 8.30
C PRO A 118 -0.94 -1.51 7.29
N VAL A 119 -2.06 -1.44 6.55
CA VAL A 119 -2.41 -2.48 5.56
C VAL A 119 -1.45 -2.45 4.38
N ALA A 120 -1.13 -1.27 3.84
CA ALA A 120 -0.16 -1.16 2.76
C ALA A 120 1.25 -1.59 3.22
N MET A 121 1.64 -1.24 4.45
CA MET A 121 2.92 -1.69 5.02
C MET A 121 2.97 -3.22 5.16
N MET A 122 1.91 -3.84 5.65
CA MET A 122 1.79 -5.30 5.74
C MET A 122 1.89 -5.96 4.36
N ASN A 123 1.25 -5.40 3.33
CA ASN A 123 1.35 -5.92 1.96
C ASN A 123 2.79 -5.87 1.41
N PHE A 124 3.54 -4.82 1.73
CA PHE A 124 4.96 -4.71 1.40
C PHE A 124 5.80 -5.77 2.12
N GLN A 125 5.59 -5.96 3.43
CA GLN A 125 6.30 -6.96 4.22
C GLN A 125 5.99 -8.39 3.76
N LEU A 126 4.73 -8.70 3.45
CA LEU A 126 4.33 -10.00 2.90
C LEU A 126 4.92 -10.25 1.52
N SER A 127 5.00 -9.21 0.68
CA SER A 127 5.67 -9.31 -0.63
C SER A 127 7.15 -9.65 -0.48
N ALA A 128 7.83 -9.00 0.48
CA ALA A 128 9.22 -9.29 0.82
C ALA A 128 9.39 -10.71 1.35
N ALA A 129 8.58 -11.13 2.33
CA ALA A 129 8.60 -12.47 2.89
C ALA A 129 8.41 -13.53 1.81
N ALA A 130 7.43 -13.34 0.91
CA ALA A 130 7.20 -14.27 -0.19
C ALA A 130 8.40 -14.40 -1.14
N GLY A 131 9.07 -13.29 -1.47
CA GLY A 131 10.28 -13.33 -2.30
C GLY A 131 11.46 -13.98 -1.59
N PHE A 132 11.69 -13.67 -0.30
CA PHE A 132 12.77 -14.29 0.47
C PHE A 132 12.59 -15.81 0.64
N ALA A 133 11.36 -16.28 0.85
CA ALA A 133 11.06 -17.71 0.88
C ALA A 133 11.43 -18.38 -0.46
N GLN A 134 11.05 -17.79 -1.59
CA GLN A 134 11.38 -18.31 -2.92
C GLN A 134 12.88 -18.29 -3.22
N GLN A 135 13.61 -17.29 -2.70
CA GLN A 135 15.06 -17.19 -2.79
C GLN A 135 15.80 -18.06 -1.75
N LYS A 136 15.06 -18.77 -0.88
CA LYS A 136 15.60 -19.57 0.24
C LYS A 136 16.47 -18.74 1.20
N GLN A 137 16.21 -17.44 1.32
CA GLN A 137 16.86 -16.54 2.26
C GLN A 137 16.13 -16.58 3.61
N THR A 138 16.34 -17.67 4.35
CA THR A 138 15.56 -18.00 5.55
C THR A 138 15.60 -16.91 6.63
N ASP A 139 16.76 -16.31 6.92
CA ASP A 139 16.85 -15.29 7.97
C ASP A 139 16.13 -13.99 7.58
N ALA A 140 16.26 -13.57 6.32
CA ALA A 140 15.56 -12.40 5.79
C ALA A 140 14.03 -12.62 5.74
N LEU A 141 13.60 -13.83 5.39
CA LEU A 141 12.20 -14.25 5.47
C LEU A 141 11.65 -14.04 6.89
N PHE A 142 12.32 -14.58 7.91
CA PHE A 142 11.84 -14.48 9.28
C PHE A 142 11.94 -13.06 9.84
N GLN A 143 12.90 -12.26 9.39
CA GLN A 143 12.94 -10.83 9.72
C GLN A 143 11.70 -10.10 9.20
N ALA A 144 11.33 -10.34 7.93
CA ALA A 144 10.14 -9.73 7.31
C ALA A 144 8.84 -10.23 7.98
N LEU A 145 8.73 -11.54 8.24
CA LEU A 145 7.56 -12.13 8.92
C LEU A 145 7.41 -11.63 10.36
N THR A 146 8.50 -11.47 11.10
CA THR A 146 8.46 -10.94 12.47
C THR A 146 7.95 -9.51 12.47
N ALA A 147 8.46 -8.66 11.57
CA ALA A 147 8.00 -7.28 11.44
C ALA A 147 6.51 -7.21 11.04
N PHE A 148 6.09 -8.10 10.14
CA PHE A 148 4.69 -8.25 9.74
C PHE A 148 3.77 -8.65 10.90
N VAL A 149 4.10 -9.71 11.63
CA VAL A 149 3.29 -10.19 12.77
C VAL A 149 3.24 -9.14 13.88
N ALA A 150 4.36 -8.46 14.16
CA ALA A 150 4.40 -7.37 15.13
C ALA A 150 3.46 -6.22 14.74
N LEU A 151 3.40 -5.84 13.46
CA LEU A 151 2.44 -4.84 12.97
C LEU A 151 1.00 -5.35 13.08
N LEU A 152 0.71 -6.52 12.52
CA LEU A 152 -0.63 -7.13 12.51
C LEU A 152 -1.23 -7.25 13.92
N THR A 153 -0.42 -7.61 14.92
CA THR A 153 -0.87 -7.83 16.30
C THR A 153 -1.14 -6.55 17.10
N ARG A 154 -0.56 -5.40 16.69
CA ARG A 154 -0.87 -4.08 17.29
C ARG A 154 -1.90 -3.28 16.50
N THR A 155 -2.15 -3.64 15.23
CA THR A 155 -3.18 -2.99 14.41
C THR A 155 -4.58 -3.37 14.90
N VAL A 156 -5.42 -2.37 15.14
CA VAL A 156 -6.84 -2.53 15.43
C VAL A 156 -7.61 -2.52 14.12
N PHE A 157 -8.48 -3.51 13.93
CA PHE A 157 -9.35 -3.61 12.75
C PHE A 157 -10.80 -3.21 13.12
N PRO A 158 -11.57 -2.60 12.20
CA PRO A 158 -11.15 -2.15 10.87
C PRO A 158 -10.15 -1.00 10.94
N VAL A 159 -9.18 -0.99 10.02
CA VAL A 159 -8.16 0.06 9.96
C VAL A 159 -8.81 1.36 9.52
N LYS A 160 -8.75 2.38 10.39
CA LYS A 160 -9.06 3.77 10.02
C LYS A 160 -7.74 4.48 9.73
N LEU A 161 -7.60 5.02 8.51
CA LEU A 161 -6.45 5.85 8.16
C LEU A 161 -6.57 7.20 8.87
N HIS A 162 -5.44 7.75 9.29
CA HIS A 162 -5.35 9.05 9.96
C HIS A 162 -3.96 9.66 9.73
N GLY A 163 -3.84 10.97 9.97
CA GLY A 163 -2.60 11.72 10.01
C GLY A 163 -1.72 11.43 11.22
N ASP A 164 -0.58 12.10 11.29
CA ASP A 164 0.34 12.07 12.43
C ASP A 164 0.85 13.48 12.74
N ASP A 165 1.84 13.61 13.63
CA ASP A 165 2.42 14.91 13.99
C ASP A 165 3.08 15.64 12.80
N TYR A 166 3.38 14.95 11.70
CA TYR A 166 3.93 15.53 10.47
C TYR A 166 2.85 15.79 9.41
N PHE A 167 1.93 14.83 9.23
CA PHE A 167 0.76 14.92 8.37
C PHE A 167 -0.48 15.34 9.19
N ASP A 168 -0.42 16.50 9.83
CA ASP A 168 -1.41 16.99 10.79
C ASP A 168 -2.71 17.54 10.15
N GLN A 169 -2.82 17.57 8.81
CA GLN A 169 -3.95 18.14 8.06
C GLN A 169 -4.53 17.18 7.01
N ILE A 170 -4.25 15.88 7.10
CA ILE A 170 -4.72 14.90 6.10
C ILE A 170 -6.06 14.24 6.42
N ASP A 171 -6.55 14.33 7.66
CA ASP A 171 -7.77 13.63 8.10
C ASP A 171 -9.01 14.06 7.29
N ASP A 172 -9.18 15.36 7.06
CA ASP A 172 -10.27 15.89 6.23
C ASP A 172 -10.19 15.32 4.80
N TRP A 173 -9.00 15.25 4.21
CA TRP A 173 -8.83 14.67 2.88
C TRP A 173 -9.17 13.18 2.86
N LEU A 174 -8.75 12.41 3.87
CA LEU A 174 -9.04 10.99 3.99
C LEU A 174 -10.54 10.70 4.07
N ASP A 175 -11.31 11.56 4.74
CA ASP A 175 -12.77 11.45 4.85
C ASP A 175 -13.50 11.73 3.51
N HIS A 176 -12.89 12.50 2.61
CA HIS A 176 -13.45 12.89 1.30
C HIS A 176 -12.98 12.05 0.12
N LEU A 177 -12.09 11.07 0.33
CA LEU A 177 -11.80 10.10 -0.72
C LEU A 177 -13.09 9.33 -1.00
N ASP A 178 -13.69 9.49 -2.19
CA ASP A 178 -14.91 8.76 -2.65
C ASP A 178 -14.75 7.22 -2.63
N LEU A 179 -13.54 6.73 -2.36
CA LEU A 179 -13.23 5.37 -1.90
C LEU A 179 -13.14 5.31 -0.38
N GLY A 180 -14.14 5.89 0.29
CA GLY A 180 -14.11 6.22 1.71
C GLY A 180 -13.80 4.98 2.54
N THR A 181 -12.68 5.03 3.27
CA THR A 181 -12.34 4.18 4.43
C THR A 181 -12.49 2.65 4.30
N GLN A 182 -12.80 2.12 3.12
CA GLN A 182 -12.95 0.71 2.86
C GLN A 182 -12.12 0.35 1.64
N LEU A 183 -11.04 -0.39 1.89
CA LEU A 183 -10.48 -1.30 0.91
C LEU A 183 -11.66 -1.98 0.16
N PRO A 184 -11.56 -2.28 -1.15
CA PRO A 184 -12.62 -2.97 -1.92
C PRO A 184 -12.97 -4.38 -1.41
N ARG A 185 -12.52 -4.72 -0.20
CA ARG A 185 -12.68 -5.97 0.52
C ARG A 185 -13.17 -5.65 1.93
N ASP A 186 -14.16 -6.42 2.37
CA ASP A 186 -14.63 -6.45 3.76
C ASP A 186 -13.42 -6.45 4.74
N PRO A 187 -13.34 -5.52 5.71
CA PRO A 187 -12.24 -5.46 6.67
C PRO A 187 -11.94 -6.78 7.38
N ILE A 188 -12.98 -7.60 7.63
CA ILE A 188 -12.84 -8.94 8.20
C ILE A 188 -12.07 -9.85 7.23
N GLN A 189 -12.40 -9.82 5.94
CA GLN A 189 -11.70 -10.58 4.91
C GLN A 189 -10.25 -10.11 4.73
N VAL A 190 -9.98 -8.80 4.87
CA VAL A 190 -8.62 -8.27 4.85
C VAL A 190 -7.80 -8.87 5.99
N GLN A 191 -8.28 -8.76 7.24
CA GLN A 191 -7.58 -9.30 8.40
C GLN A 191 -7.37 -10.82 8.29
N ALA A 192 -8.40 -11.57 7.87
CA ALA A 192 -8.30 -13.01 7.65
C ALA A 192 -7.23 -13.34 6.60
N SER A 193 -7.26 -12.68 5.43
CA SER A 193 -6.30 -12.94 4.36
C SER A 193 -4.85 -12.64 4.76
N LEU A 194 -4.62 -11.62 5.58
CA LEU A 194 -3.29 -11.28 6.10
C LEU A 194 -2.80 -12.38 7.07
N ARG A 195 -3.67 -12.88 7.95
CA ARG A 195 -3.33 -13.96 8.89
C ARG A 195 -3.06 -15.28 8.18
N ASP A 196 -3.86 -15.60 7.17
CA ASP A 196 -3.74 -16.85 6.40
C ASP A 196 -2.38 -16.97 5.71
N PHE A 197 -1.72 -15.85 5.40
CA PHE A 197 -0.36 -15.88 4.88
C PHE A 197 0.61 -16.64 5.82
N VAL A 198 0.52 -16.41 7.13
CA VAL A 198 1.43 -17.04 8.11
C VAL A 198 0.91 -18.41 8.57
N LEU A 199 -0.42 -18.57 8.63
CA LEU A 199 -1.04 -19.77 9.18
C LEU A 199 -1.17 -20.91 8.15
N ALA A 200 -1.38 -20.60 6.87
CA ALA A 200 -1.84 -21.60 5.90
C ALA A 200 -1.17 -21.50 4.52
N ASN A 201 -0.31 -20.51 4.26
CA ASN A 201 0.27 -20.34 2.94
C ASN A 201 1.21 -21.50 2.57
N PRO A 202 0.99 -22.19 1.43
CA PRO A 202 1.86 -23.27 0.96
C PRO A 202 3.33 -22.87 0.80
N LEU A 203 3.60 -21.57 0.57
CA LEU A 203 4.95 -21.05 0.46
C LEU A 203 5.78 -21.24 1.75
N LEU A 204 5.11 -21.32 2.90
CA LEU A 204 5.73 -21.55 4.20
C LEU A 204 5.78 -23.04 4.60
N ALA A 205 5.24 -23.95 3.77
CA ALA A 205 5.26 -25.39 4.03
C ALA A 205 6.66 -25.96 4.32
N PRO A 206 7.75 -25.51 3.64
CA PRO A 206 9.11 -25.97 3.96
C PRO A 206 9.62 -25.57 5.35
N TYR A 207 8.93 -24.67 6.06
CA TYR A 207 9.36 -24.07 7.32
C TYR A 207 8.47 -24.46 8.51
N GLN A 208 7.56 -25.44 8.37
CA GLN A 208 6.59 -25.84 9.42
C GLN A 208 7.27 -26.34 10.71
N ASP A 209 8.46 -26.94 10.58
CA ASP A 209 9.26 -27.42 11.71
C ASP A 209 10.26 -26.35 12.22
N ASP A 210 10.32 -25.16 11.60
CA ASP A 210 11.17 -24.07 12.10
C ASP A 210 10.53 -23.43 13.35
N PRO A 211 11.26 -23.37 14.49
CA PRO A 211 10.69 -22.85 15.73
C PRO A 211 10.26 -21.39 15.63
N ARG A 212 10.86 -20.60 14.72
CA ARG A 212 10.46 -19.20 14.49
C ARG A 212 9.08 -19.13 13.86
N LEU A 213 8.76 -20.01 12.90
CA LEU A 213 7.42 -20.02 12.29
C LEU A 213 6.38 -20.44 13.31
N GLN A 214 6.65 -21.50 14.08
CA GLN A 214 5.74 -21.98 15.13
C GLN A 214 5.43 -20.89 16.17
N ALA A 215 6.45 -20.14 16.60
CA ALA A 215 6.28 -19.01 17.52
C ALA A 215 5.37 -17.91 16.93
N LEU A 216 5.60 -17.52 15.68
CA LEU A 216 4.77 -16.52 14.99
C LEU A 216 3.33 -16.98 14.82
N GLN A 217 3.11 -18.25 14.45
CA GLN A 217 1.77 -18.82 14.33
C GLN A 217 1.05 -18.87 15.69
N GLN A 218 1.76 -19.21 16.76
CA GLN A 218 1.20 -19.24 18.11
C GLN A 218 0.79 -17.84 18.57
N GLN A 219 1.65 -16.84 18.37
CA GLN A 219 1.36 -15.43 18.68
C GLN A 219 0.09 -14.95 17.97
N LEU A 220 -0.09 -15.33 16.70
CA LEU A 220 -1.31 -14.99 15.96
C LEU A 220 -2.55 -15.70 16.55
N LYS A 221 -2.45 -16.98 16.93
CA LYS A 221 -3.58 -17.74 17.49
C LYS A 221 -4.05 -17.20 18.85
N GLU A 222 -3.13 -16.80 19.72
CA GLU A 222 -3.45 -16.24 21.05
C GLU A 222 -4.22 -14.92 20.94
N LYS A 223 -3.75 -14.00 20.09
CA LYS A 223 -4.41 -12.72 19.83
C LYS A 223 -5.84 -12.82 19.26
N ASN A 224 -6.19 -13.94 18.63
CA ASN A 224 -7.56 -14.19 18.15
C ASN A 224 -8.56 -14.46 19.28
N HIS A 225 -8.09 -14.81 20.49
CA HIS A 225 -8.97 -15.12 21.62
C HIS A 225 -9.23 -13.90 22.51
N GLU A 226 -8.53 -12.78 22.26
CA GLU A 226 -8.59 -11.54 23.03
C GLU A 226 -9.38 -10.41 22.33
N GLN A 227 -9.84 -10.64 21.10
CA GLN A 227 -10.63 -9.70 20.27
C GLN A 227 -12.05 -10.24 20.08
#